data_AF-A0A2N5NS67-F1
#
_entry.id   AF-A0A2N5NS67-F1
#
_cell.length_a   1.000
_cell.length_b   1.000
_cell.length_c   1.000
_cell.angle_alpha   90.00
_cell.angle_beta   90.00
_cell.angle_gamma   90.00
#
_symmetry.space_group_name_H-M   'P 1'
#
loop_
_entity.id
_entity.type
_entity.pdbx_description
1 polymer ?
#
loop_
_entity_poly.entity_id
_entity_poly.type
_entity_poly.pdbx_seq_one_letter_code
_entity_poly.pdbx_strand_id
1 'polypeptide(L)' 'MARPKKNGTYLNVCIETPIYERLENFCKDAGHTKTVAVERALISYFDEYEEMKKKLKELESNQDK' A
#
# COMPACT_ATOMS: atom_id res chain seq x y z
N MET A 1 29.92 -10.04 -5.35
CA MET A 1 28.80 -10.89 -4.88
C MET A 1 27.66 -10.80 -5.88
N ALA A 2 27.09 -11.93 -6.32
CA ALA A 2 25.95 -11.92 -7.22
C ALA A 2 24.78 -11.21 -6.54
N ARG A 3 24.32 -10.09 -7.12
CA ARG A 3 23.18 -9.33 -6.61
C ARG A 3 21.96 -10.25 -6.65
N PRO A 4 21.31 -10.57 -5.52
CA PRO A 4 20.07 -11.35 -5.56
C PRO A 4 19.09 -10.62 -6.49
N LYS A 5 18.56 -11.34 -7.48
CA LYS A 5 17.55 -10.80 -8.38
C LYS A 5 16.38 -10.36 -7.51
N LYS A 6 16.14 -9.04 -7.44
CA LYS A 6 14.92 -8.52 -6.82
C LYS A 6 13.76 -9.00 -7.69
N ASN A 7 12.97 -9.93 -7.17
CA ASN A 7 11.70 -10.31 -7.79
C ASN A 7 10.76 -9.11 -7.63
N GLY A 8 10.60 -8.31 -8.67
CA GLY A 8 9.73 -7.15 -8.69
C GLY A 8 9.01 -7.07 -10.02
N THR A 9 7.70 -6.89 -9.96
CA THR A 9 6.86 -6.65 -11.14
C THR A 9 6.66 -5.14 -11.28
N TYR A 10 6.84 -4.60 -12.48
CA TYR A 10 6.57 -3.18 -12.72
C TYR A 10 5.06 -2.93 -12.73
N LEU A 11 4.64 -1.91 -11.98
CA LEU A 11 3.27 -1.46 -11.91
C LEU A 11 3.17 -0.09 -12.59
N ASN A 12 2.52 -0.03 -13.75
CA ASN A 12 2.23 1.22 -14.44
C ASN A 12 0.78 1.62 -14.17
N VAL A 13 0.58 2.75 -13.47
CA VAL A 13 -0.75 3.28 -13.15
C VAL A 13 -0.76 4.77 -13.46
N CYS A 14 -1.85 5.23 -14.10
CA CYS A 14 -2.09 6.66 -14.29
C CYS A 14 -2.74 7.20 -13.02
N ILE A 15 -2.10 8.17 -12.38
CA ILE A 15 -2.56 8.82 -11.15
C ILE A 15 -2.68 10.32 -11.44
N GLU A 16 -3.64 10.97 -10.83
CA GLU A 16 -3.81 12.42 -10.94
C GLU A 16 -2.56 13.17 -10.45
N THR A 17 -2.20 14.24 -11.16
CA THR A 17 -1.08 15.13 -10.84
C THR A 17 -1.02 15.58 -9.37
N PRO A 18 -2.11 16.06 -8.73
CA PRO A 18 -2.05 16.47 -7.32
C PRO A 18 -1.66 15.34 -6.36
N ILE A 19 -2.07 14.11 -6.65
CA ILE A 19 -1.74 12.94 -5.83
C ILE A 19 -0.26 12.59 -6.02
N TYR A 20 0.23 12.68 -7.26
CA TYR A 20 1.65 12.44 -7.56
C TYR A 20 2.57 13.44 -6.84
N GLU A 21 2.21 14.73 -6.87
CA GLU A 21 2.96 15.78 -6.17
C GLU A 21 3.01 15.55 -4.66
N ARG A 22 1.88 15.13 -4.07
CA ARG A 22 1.81 14.78 -2.66
C ARG A 22 2.72 13.60 -2.32
N LEU A 23 2.75 12.59 -3.16
CA LEU A 23 3.65 11.44 -3.01
C LEU A 23 5.12 11.86 -3.12
N GLU A 24 5.44 12.77 -4.03
CA GLU A 24 6.80 13.27 -4.20
C GLU A 24 7.29 14.08 -2.99
N ASN A 25 6.42 14.94 -2.43
CA ASN A 25 6.73 15.67 -1.20
C ASN A 25 6.90 14.72 -0.01
N PHE A 26 6.01 13.73 0.13
CA PHE A 26 6.15 12.68 1.15
C PHE A 26 7.48 11.93 1.03
N CYS A 27 7.92 11.59 -0.19
CA CYS A 27 9.20 10.92 -0.39
C CYS A 27 10.39 11.81 0.00
N LYS A 28 10.33 13.11 -0.28
CA LYS A 28 11.36 14.10 0.10
C LYS A 28 11.46 14.23 1.62
N ASP A 29 10.33 14.34 2.30
CA ASP A 29 10.30 14.52 3.75
C ASP A 29 10.70 13.25 4.52
N ALA A 30 10.21 12.08 4.07
CA ALA A 30 10.48 10.80 4.73
C ALA A 30 11.87 10.21 4.36
N GLY A 31 12.57 10.79 3.38
CA GLY A 31 13.85 10.26 2.88
C GLY A 31 13.72 8.87 2.25
N HIS A 32 12.56 8.57 1.66
CA HIS A 32 12.27 7.28 1.03
C HIS A 32 12.27 7.39 -0.48
N THR A 33 12.64 6.30 -1.16
CA THR A 33 12.47 6.22 -2.61
C THR A 33 10.99 6.07 -2.94
N LYS A 34 10.57 6.60 -4.09
CA LYS A 34 9.17 6.51 -4.58
C LYS A 34 8.65 5.06 -4.53
N THR A 35 9.51 4.09 -4.89
CA THR A 35 9.17 2.66 -4.82
C THR A 35 8.82 2.20 -3.40
N VAL A 36 9.67 2.51 -2.41
CA VAL A 36 9.45 2.10 -1.02
C VAL A 36 8.24 2.80 -0.42
N ALA A 37 8.02 4.07 -0.76
CA ALA A 37 6.84 4.81 -0.31
C ALA A 37 5.54 4.19 -0.84
N VAL A 38 5.50 3.83 -2.13
CA VAL A 38 4.34 3.17 -2.75
C VAL A 38 4.13 1.77 -2.17
N GLU A 39 5.18 0.97 -2.03
CA GLU A 39 5.07 -0.38 -1.44
C GLU A 39 4.48 -0.32 -0.02
N ARG A 40 4.97 0.59 0.83
CA ARG A 40 4.43 0.76 2.18
C ARG A 40 3.00 1.27 2.22
N ALA A 41 2.66 2.22 1.35
CA ALA A 41 1.30 2.74 1.25
C ALA A 41 0.31 1.63 0.84
N LEU A 42 0.69 0.79 -0.13
CA LEU A 42 -0.12 -0.35 -0.56
C LEU A 42 -0.28 -1.40 0.54
N ILE A 43 0.79 -1.73 1.26
CA ILE A 43 0.73 -2.67 2.40
C ILE A 43 -0.22 -2.15 3.46
N SER A 44 -0.05 -0.90 3.91
CA SER A 44 -0.92 -0.28 4.92
C SER A 44 -2.39 -0.31 4.49
N TYR A 45 -2.66 0.00 3.22
CA TYR A 45 -4.01 -0.03 2.68
C TYR A 45 -4.60 -1.44 2.66
N PHE A 46 -3.82 -2.46 2.29
CA PHE A 46 -4.27 -3.85 2.29
C PHE A 46 -4.50 -4.38 3.70
N ASP A 47 -3.60 -4.08 4.65
CA ASP A 47 -3.74 -4.48 6.05
C ASP A 47 -5.02 -3.91 6.66
N GLU A 48 -5.27 -2.61 6.46
CA GLU A 48 -6.51 -1.95 6.91
C GLU A 48 -7.75 -2.57 6.27
N TYR A 49 -7.71 -2.88 4.98
CA TYR A 49 -8.82 -3.51 4.27
C TYR A 49 -9.12 -4.92 4.80
N GLU A 50 -8.08 -5.72 5.08
CA GLU A 50 -8.23 -7.05 5.66
C GLU A 50 -8.79 -7.01 7.08
N GLU A 51 -8.33 -6.07 7.91
CA GLU A 51 -8.87 -5.85 9.25
C GLU A 51 -10.35 -5.47 9.21
N MET A 52 -10.73 -4.53 8.33
CA MET A 52 -12.13 -4.10 8.19
C MET A 52 -13.01 -5.26 7.71
N LYS A 53 -12.53 -6.04 6.74
CA LYS A 53 -13.24 -7.23 6.25
C LYS A 53 -13.42 -8.29 7.33
N LYS A 54 -12.41 -8.50 8.17
CA LYS A 54 -12.48 -9.45 9.29
C LYS A 54 -13.50 -9.00 10.33
N LYS A 55 -13.49 -7.72 10.71
CA LYS A 55 -14.47 -7.13 11.64
C LYS A 55 -15.89 -7.26 11.10
N LEU A 56 -16.11 -6.99 9.81
CA LEU A 56 -17.42 -7.14 9.18
C LEU A 56 -17.93 -8.59 9.24
N LYS A 57 -17.05 -9.55 8.93
CA LYS A 57 -17.39 -10.99 8.97
C LYS A 57 -17.70 -11.46 10.40
N GLU A 58 -17.00 -10.94 11.40
CA GLU A 58 -17.27 -11.26 12.81
C GLU A 58 -18.63 -10.70 13.27
N LEU A 59 -19.00 -9.50 12.82
CA LEU A 59 -20.31 -8.91 13.10
C LEU A 59 -21.45 -9.68 12.43
N GLU A 60 -21.30 -10.08 11.16
CA GLU A 60 -22.27 -10.91 10.45
C GLU A 60 -22.46 -12.27 11.17
N SER A 61 -21.37 -12.92 11.58
CA SER A 61 -21.45 -14.21 12.28
C SER A 61 -22.10 -14.17 13.66
N ASN A 62 -22.22 -12.98 14.26
CA ASN A 62 -22.87 -12.77 15.56
C ASN A 62 -24.33 -12.33 15.44
N GLN A 63 -24.83 -12.00 14.25
CA GLN A 63 -26.25 -11.72 14.02
C GLN A 63 -27.06 -12.98 13.70
N ASP A 64 -26.40 -14.08 13.33
CA ASP A 64 -27.02 -15.39 13.02
C ASP A 64 -27.04 -16.37 14.23
N LYS A 65 -26.80 -15.90 15.46
CA LYS A 65 -26.91 -16.68 16.71
C LYS A 65 -27.86 -16.02 17.70
#